data_AF-A0A1T4QC52-F1
#
_entry.id   AF-A0A1T4QC52-F1
#
_cell.length_a   1.000
_cell.length_b   1.000
_cell.length_c   1.000
_cell.angle_alpha   90.00
_cell.angle_beta   90.00
_cell.angle_gamma   90.00
#
_symmetry.space_group_name_H-M   'P 1'
#
loop_
_entity.id
_entity.type
_entity.pdbx_description
1 polymer ?
#
loop_
_entity_poly.entity_id
_entity_poly.type
_entity_poly.pdbx_seq_one_letter_code
_entity_poly.pdbx_strand_id
1 'polypeptide(L)'
;MIISNYFFRNDLIQNKMFKDIIGKTNLFFNKEESLDIYLGLIGIISTIYIYCLSISDTFKKNILIYLLGEDDILYTLIKGLVFYFLNICPILYIGLTIKLFSKLLKSLEILFLIMDNQKFKDNFQNIVVKKYKENKEYKEHNGLINLYEEIKTNLYNAIFNKNILNIREMIFYLQNFLAYPNNDLKEEEKFIGYVAEIYPYLIENRDDNIFLEISYLPICLGDAYIIEKKYNIALQCFALLKNNYLYYYKHNLQEKNIEWEIFRPLAFKYSDNYDELIVYEGAMIKILYSMLEKKDFITLKKFFDYYYELENFSYEENKIIKLFSHLIILFFLKYLKMDNIEEAKELKTLIEDNLCYRKMYFEKIYNQNKELGLIYKLKIKELLWPKPDLMGISSMVTNIKQDIKNILIEWVERDRIGLTEKFINQNKEEFEFVYSEFIKNQIKRFDNLK
;
A
#
# COMPACT_ATOMS: atom_id res chain seq x y z
N MET A 1 -10.00 54.81 -19.40
CA MET A 1 -9.25 56.06 -19.13
C MET A 1 -9.60 56.67 -17.75
N ILE A 2 -9.81 55.88 -16.68
CA ILE A 2 -10.06 56.42 -15.31
C ILE A 2 -9.28 55.65 -14.20
N ILE A 3 -8.55 54.56 -14.49
CA ILE A 3 -7.78 53.81 -13.46
C ILE A 3 -6.26 54.10 -13.52
N SER A 4 -5.80 55.04 -14.35
CA SER A 4 -4.36 55.39 -14.40
C SER A 4 -3.91 56.44 -13.37
N ASN A 5 -4.85 57.11 -12.67
CA ASN A 5 -4.52 58.28 -11.86
C ASN A 5 -4.46 58.04 -10.34
N TYR A 6 -4.68 56.82 -9.85
CA TYR A 6 -4.76 56.58 -8.40
C TYR A 6 -3.65 55.72 -7.79
N PHE A 7 -2.78 55.09 -8.59
CA PHE A 7 -1.72 54.21 -8.07
C PHE A 7 -0.28 54.73 -8.17
N PHE A 8 -0.03 55.85 -8.83
CA PHE A 8 1.30 56.48 -8.88
C PHE A 8 1.24 57.89 -8.28
N ARG A 9 1.15 57.96 -6.95
CA ARG A 9 1.58 59.17 -6.23
C ARG A 9 3.09 59.32 -6.45
N ASN A 10 3.45 60.48 -6.96
CA ASN A 10 4.68 60.86 -7.66
C ASN A 10 5.96 60.93 -6.81
N ASP A 11 6.07 60.21 -5.70
CA ASP A 11 7.19 60.42 -4.77
C ASP A 11 8.37 59.45 -4.96
N LEU A 12 8.21 58.35 -5.71
CA LEU A 12 9.32 57.44 -6.04
C LEU A 12 10.09 57.84 -7.32
N ILE A 13 9.48 58.62 -8.22
CA ILE A 13 10.05 58.98 -9.53
C ILE A 13 10.89 60.28 -9.48
N GLN A 14 10.80 61.06 -8.39
CA GLN A 14 11.59 62.28 -8.21
C GLN A 14 12.92 62.09 -7.47
N ASN A 15 13.27 60.86 -7.08
CA ASN A 15 14.53 60.62 -6.42
C ASN A 15 15.68 60.66 -7.45
N LYS A 16 16.55 61.67 -7.35
CA LYS A 16 17.66 61.93 -8.28
C LYS A 16 18.56 60.68 -8.46
N MET A 17 18.70 59.88 -7.40
CA MET A 17 19.34 58.55 -7.44
C MET A 17 18.70 57.58 -8.42
N PHE A 18 17.37 57.50 -8.47
CA PHE A 18 16.65 56.57 -9.35
C PHE A 18 16.76 57.00 -10.82
N LYS A 19 16.73 58.31 -11.09
CA LYS A 19 16.98 58.87 -12.42
C LYS A 19 18.41 58.62 -12.90
N ASP A 20 19.40 58.73 -12.02
CA ASP A 20 20.80 58.45 -12.36
C ASP A 20 21.05 56.95 -12.58
N ILE A 21 20.39 56.07 -11.83
CA ILE A 21 20.43 54.62 -12.06
C ILE A 21 19.76 54.28 -13.40
N ILE A 22 18.56 54.83 -13.69
CA ILE A 22 17.86 54.60 -14.97
C ILE A 22 18.67 55.14 -16.17
N GLY A 23 19.27 56.33 -16.03
CA GLY A 23 20.13 56.93 -17.04
C GLY A 23 21.40 56.12 -17.30
N LYS A 24 21.99 55.53 -16.26
CA LYS A 24 23.10 54.58 -16.41
C LYS A 24 22.66 53.25 -17.00
N THR A 25 21.49 52.71 -16.67
CA THR A 25 21.00 51.44 -17.25
C THR A 25 20.64 51.56 -18.72
N ASN A 26 20.13 52.72 -19.19
CA ASN A 26 19.92 53.00 -20.61
C ASN A 26 21.25 53.07 -21.40
N LEU A 27 22.37 53.31 -20.72
CA LEU A 27 23.73 53.31 -21.29
C LEU A 27 24.33 51.89 -21.39
N PHE A 28 23.82 50.93 -20.60
CA PHE A 28 24.31 49.55 -20.58
C PHE A 28 23.43 48.57 -21.38
N PHE A 29 22.17 48.93 -21.69
CA PHE A 29 21.24 48.05 -22.40
C PHE A 29 20.50 48.81 -23.49
N ASN A 30 20.79 48.45 -24.75
CA ASN A 30 20.05 48.92 -25.90
C ASN A 30 18.63 48.34 -25.84
N LYS A 31 17.61 49.21 -25.85
CA LYS A 31 16.20 48.81 -25.64
C LYS A 31 15.72 47.84 -26.73
N GLU A 32 16.16 48.03 -27.96
CA GLU A 32 15.85 47.16 -29.10
C GLU A 32 16.49 45.78 -28.94
N GLU A 33 17.79 45.71 -28.63
CA GLU A 33 18.49 44.44 -28.38
C GLU A 33 17.89 43.67 -27.18
N SER A 34 17.46 44.39 -26.15
CA SER A 34 16.81 43.77 -24.99
C SER A 34 15.46 43.14 -25.33
N LEU A 35 14.70 43.75 -26.27
CA LEU A 35 13.47 43.18 -26.80
C LEU A 35 13.77 41.93 -27.65
N ASP A 36 14.80 41.99 -28.49
CA ASP A 36 15.19 40.85 -29.33
C ASP A 36 15.58 39.63 -28.49
N ILE A 37 16.33 39.85 -27.40
CA ILE A 37 16.65 38.80 -26.41
C ILE A 37 15.35 38.25 -25.80
N TYR A 38 14.45 39.12 -25.37
CA TYR A 38 13.18 38.72 -24.74
C TYR A 38 12.28 37.92 -25.70
N LEU A 39 12.18 38.33 -26.97
CA LEU A 39 11.45 37.63 -28.02
C LEU A 39 12.11 36.29 -28.37
N GLY A 40 13.45 36.23 -28.39
CA GLY A 40 14.20 34.98 -28.54
C GLY A 40 13.90 34.00 -27.41
N LEU A 41 13.83 34.48 -26.15
CA LEU A 41 13.44 33.65 -25.00
C LEU A 41 12.00 33.14 -25.12
N ILE A 42 11.06 33.96 -25.58
CA ILE A 42 9.69 33.51 -25.88
C ILE A 42 9.72 32.40 -26.93
N GLY A 43 10.45 32.59 -28.04
CA GLY A 43 10.54 31.61 -29.12
C GLY A 43 11.06 30.26 -28.63
N ILE A 44 12.10 30.25 -27.79
CA ILE A 44 12.66 29.03 -27.20
C ILE A 44 11.64 28.38 -26.25
N ILE A 45 11.00 29.16 -25.37
CA ILE A 45 9.98 28.63 -24.45
C ILE A 45 8.81 28.02 -25.22
N SER A 46 8.29 28.72 -26.23
CA SER A 46 7.22 28.20 -27.10
C SER A 46 7.63 26.91 -27.80
N THR A 47 8.88 26.82 -28.28
CA THR A 47 9.41 25.59 -28.91
C THR A 47 9.46 24.44 -27.91
N ILE A 48 9.93 24.68 -26.69
CA ILE A 48 9.93 23.69 -25.60
C ILE A 48 8.50 23.22 -25.33
N TYR A 49 7.53 24.13 -25.18
CA TYR A 49 6.12 23.76 -24.95
C TYR A 49 5.50 22.96 -26.11
N ILE A 50 5.74 23.35 -27.36
CA ILE A 50 5.27 22.59 -28.54
C ILE A 50 5.88 21.19 -28.54
N TYR A 51 7.18 21.09 -28.23
CA TYR A 51 7.85 19.81 -28.12
C TYR A 51 7.28 18.96 -26.98
N CYS A 52 7.03 19.55 -25.80
CA CYS A 52 6.34 18.88 -24.68
C CYS A 52 4.98 18.32 -25.10
N LEU A 53 4.21 19.05 -25.91
CA LEU A 53 2.92 18.59 -26.41
C LEU A 53 3.03 17.41 -27.37
N SER A 54 4.17 17.26 -28.06
CA SER A 54 4.46 16.20 -29.02
C SER A 54 4.99 14.88 -28.41
N ILE A 55 5.28 14.85 -27.10
CA ILE A 55 5.68 13.62 -26.41
C ILE A 55 4.54 12.60 -26.48
N SER A 56 4.82 11.42 -27.02
CA SER A 56 3.86 10.33 -27.19
C SER A 56 3.47 9.65 -25.86
N ASP A 57 4.41 9.61 -24.91
CA ASP A 57 4.17 9.09 -23.57
C ASP A 57 3.33 10.09 -22.76
N THR A 58 2.05 9.77 -22.61
CA THR A 58 1.07 10.60 -21.90
C THR A 58 1.44 10.80 -20.44
N PHE A 59 2.02 9.79 -19.78
CA PHE A 59 2.42 9.87 -18.38
C PHE A 59 3.57 10.86 -18.18
N LYS A 60 4.64 10.72 -18.99
CA LYS A 60 5.78 11.64 -18.94
C LYS A 60 5.41 13.05 -19.34
N LYS A 61 4.54 13.19 -20.34
CA LYS A 61 3.97 14.48 -20.75
C LYS A 61 3.23 15.16 -19.60
N ASN A 62 2.38 14.43 -18.90
CA ASN A 62 1.64 14.96 -17.74
C ASN A 62 2.62 15.40 -16.63
N ILE A 63 3.59 14.55 -16.28
CA ILE A 63 4.60 14.91 -15.26
C ILE A 63 5.44 16.11 -15.67
N LEU A 64 5.80 16.24 -16.95
CA LEU A 64 6.53 17.40 -17.47
C LEU A 64 5.73 18.69 -17.26
N ILE A 65 4.46 18.68 -17.63
CA ILE A 65 3.55 19.82 -17.43
C ILE A 65 3.47 20.18 -15.93
N TYR A 66 3.31 19.17 -15.06
CA TYR A 66 3.32 19.35 -13.60
C TYR A 66 4.63 19.96 -13.08
N LEU A 67 5.78 19.47 -13.56
CA LEU A 67 7.08 19.97 -13.14
C LEU A 67 7.35 21.39 -13.62
N LEU A 68 6.78 21.81 -14.76
CA LEU A 68 6.92 23.14 -15.34
C LEU A 68 6.02 24.21 -14.68
N GLY A 69 4.85 23.83 -14.16
CA GLY A 69 3.91 24.73 -13.47
C GLY A 69 3.21 25.71 -14.45
N GLU A 70 1.99 25.35 -14.88
CA GLU A 70 1.28 25.98 -16.01
C GLU A 70 1.15 27.51 -15.94
N ASP A 71 0.86 28.07 -14.77
CA ASP A 71 0.37 29.46 -14.68
C ASP A 71 1.47 30.52 -14.62
N ASP A 72 2.67 30.15 -14.17
CA ASP A 72 3.64 31.14 -13.74
C ASP A 72 4.57 31.57 -14.89
N ILE A 73 4.72 30.78 -15.95
CA ILE A 73 5.57 31.11 -17.12
C ILE A 73 4.82 32.05 -18.07
N LEU A 74 3.60 31.69 -18.49
CA LEU A 74 2.76 32.52 -19.37
C LEU A 74 2.47 33.90 -18.77
N TYR A 75 2.16 33.95 -17.47
CA TYR A 75 1.93 35.21 -16.78
C TYR A 75 3.19 36.08 -16.70
N THR A 76 4.38 35.46 -16.51
CA THR A 76 5.66 36.18 -16.55
C THR A 76 5.95 36.72 -17.95
N LEU A 77 5.64 35.96 -19.00
CA LEU A 77 5.78 36.37 -20.40
C LEU A 77 4.90 37.58 -20.74
N ILE A 78 3.62 37.55 -20.35
CA ILE A 78 2.68 38.65 -20.57
C ILE A 78 3.11 39.89 -19.78
N LYS A 79 3.53 39.72 -18.52
CA LYS A 79 4.04 40.82 -17.69
C LYS A 79 5.22 41.53 -18.32
N GLY A 80 6.23 40.81 -18.82
CA GLY A 80 7.39 41.46 -19.41
C GLY A 80 7.05 42.22 -20.71
N LEU A 81 6.09 41.72 -21.51
CA LEU A 81 5.56 42.48 -22.66
C LEU A 81 4.87 43.77 -22.21
N VAL A 82 4.03 43.72 -21.17
CA VAL A 82 3.36 44.89 -20.60
C VAL A 82 4.37 45.92 -20.08
N PHE A 83 5.41 45.49 -19.36
CA PHE A 83 6.45 46.39 -18.86
C PHE A 83 7.26 47.05 -19.98
N TYR A 84 7.52 46.32 -21.06
CA TYR A 84 8.23 46.85 -22.23
C TYR A 84 7.38 47.89 -22.98
N PHE A 85 6.15 47.53 -23.36
CA PHE A 85 5.28 48.39 -24.17
C PHE A 85 4.76 49.61 -23.41
N LEU A 86 4.49 49.49 -22.11
CA LEU A 86 4.04 50.61 -21.28
C LEU A 86 5.20 51.44 -20.70
N ASN A 87 6.46 51.04 -20.96
CA ASN A 87 7.68 51.73 -20.53
C ASN A 87 7.72 52.03 -19.00
N ILE A 88 7.10 51.16 -18.19
CA ILE A 88 6.81 51.42 -16.76
C ILE A 88 8.10 51.45 -15.92
N CYS A 89 9.08 50.58 -16.20
CA CYS A 89 10.39 50.60 -15.54
C CYS A 89 11.41 49.66 -16.24
N PRO A 90 12.52 50.17 -16.81
CA PRO A 90 13.56 49.35 -17.46
C PRO A 90 14.21 48.31 -16.53
N ILE A 91 14.40 48.66 -15.24
CA ILE A 91 15.02 47.77 -14.25
C ILE A 91 14.11 46.57 -13.96
N LEU A 92 12.79 46.78 -13.85
CA LEU A 92 11.83 45.68 -13.66
C LEU A 92 11.75 44.79 -14.89
N TYR A 93 11.86 45.36 -16.10
CA TYR A 93 11.90 44.61 -17.34
C TYR A 93 13.15 43.70 -17.43
N ILE A 94 14.34 44.24 -17.11
CA ILE A 94 15.58 43.45 -17.07
C ILE A 94 15.49 42.35 -15.99
N GLY A 95 15.00 42.69 -14.79
CA GLY A 95 14.80 41.72 -13.72
C GLY A 95 13.85 40.57 -14.11
N LEU A 96 12.79 40.87 -14.86
CA LEU A 96 11.89 39.86 -15.41
C LEU A 96 12.54 39.03 -16.51
N THR A 97 13.36 39.64 -17.36
CA THR A 97 14.11 38.94 -18.41
C THR A 97 15.09 37.93 -17.79
N ILE A 98 15.82 38.32 -16.73
CA ILE A 98 16.69 37.42 -15.96
C ILE A 98 15.86 36.31 -15.29
N LYS A 99 14.71 36.64 -14.70
CA LYS A 99 13.80 35.66 -14.11
C LYS A 99 13.29 34.64 -15.14
N LEU A 100 12.95 35.10 -16.34
CA LEU A 100 12.54 34.22 -17.45
C LEU A 100 13.68 33.34 -17.93
N PHE A 101 14.90 33.87 -18.03
CA PHE A 101 16.08 33.08 -18.38
C PHE A 101 16.33 31.96 -17.36
N SER A 102 16.25 32.27 -16.07
CA SER A 102 16.36 31.27 -14.99
C SER A 102 15.25 30.22 -15.08
N LYS A 103 14.00 30.62 -15.36
CA LYS A 103 12.90 29.68 -15.59
C LYS A 103 13.15 28.79 -16.81
N LEU A 104 13.67 29.34 -17.91
CA LEU A 104 14.00 28.60 -19.13
C LEU A 104 15.07 27.55 -18.88
N LEU A 105 16.16 27.89 -18.18
CA LEU A 105 17.20 26.93 -17.82
C LEU A 105 16.62 25.76 -17.01
N LYS A 106 15.80 26.06 -16.00
CA LYS A 106 15.11 25.03 -15.21
C LYS A 106 14.18 24.17 -16.06
N SER A 107 13.46 24.77 -17.02
CA SER A 107 12.59 24.03 -17.94
C SER A 107 13.39 23.09 -18.84
N LEU A 108 14.57 23.49 -19.31
CA LEU A 108 15.47 22.64 -20.08
C LEU A 108 16.00 21.48 -19.24
N GLU A 109 16.42 21.73 -18.00
CA GLU A 109 16.87 20.67 -17.08
C GLU A 109 15.77 19.62 -16.85
N ILE A 110 14.54 20.06 -16.61
CA ILE A 110 13.37 19.18 -16.45
C ILE A 110 13.06 18.42 -17.74
N LEU A 111 13.17 19.07 -18.90
CA LEU A 111 12.97 18.43 -20.19
C LEU A 111 13.97 17.29 -20.40
N PHE A 112 15.27 17.56 -20.20
CA PHE A 112 16.32 16.55 -20.32
C PHE A 112 16.18 15.43 -19.30
N LEU A 113 15.71 15.74 -18.10
CA LEU A 113 15.39 14.74 -17.09
C LEU A 113 14.32 13.77 -17.58
N ILE A 114 13.25 14.27 -18.20
CA ILE A 114 12.08 13.47 -18.62
C ILE A 114 12.35 12.69 -19.92
N MET A 115 13.10 13.28 -20.86
CA MET A 115 13.43 12.63 -22.12
C MET A 115 14.34 11.40 -21.96
N ASP A 116 15.21 11.42 -20.96
CA ASP A 116 16.09 10.31 -20.64
C ASP A 116 15.37 9.36 -19.69
N ASN A 117 14.90 8.22 -20.23
CA ASN A 117 14.15 7.23 -19.45
C ASN A 117 14.88 6.78 -18.19
N GLN A 118 16.20 6.61 -18.24
CA GLN A 118 16.98 6.14 -17.10
C GLN A 118 17.09 7.27 -16.06
N LYS A 119 17.44 8.49 -16.48
CA LYS A 119 17.49 9.63 -15.55
C LYS A 119 16.14 9.93 -14.93
N PHE A 120 15.06 9.87 -15.71
CA PHE A 120 13.72 10.05 -15.19
C PHE A 120 13.41 9.02 -14.11
N LYS A 121 13.70 7.76 -14.38
CA LYS A 121 13.50 6.64 -13.45
C LYS A 121 14.29 6.81 -12.15
N ASP A 122 15.57 7.13 -12.25
CA ASP A 122 16.48 7.27 -11.12
C ASP A 122 16.14 8.50 -10.24
N ASN A 123 15.52 9.52 -10.82
CA ASN A 123 15.16 10.76 -10.12
C ASN A 123 13.68 10.89 -9.80
N PHE A 124 12.85 9.91 -10.15
CA PHE A 124 11.41 9.97 -9.98
C PHE A 124 11.04 10.28 -8.52
N GLN A 125 11.58 9.54 -7.56
CA GLN A 125 11.30 9.73 -6.15
C GLN A 125 11.80 11.09 -5.63
N ASN A 126 13.06 11.43 -5.91
CA ASN A 126 13.73 12.60 -5.33
C ASN A 126 13.30 13.94 -5.93
N ILE A 127 12.80 13.94 -7.17
CA ILE A 127 12.38 15.15 -7.88
C ILE A 127 10.86 15.21 -8.01
N VAL A 128 10.23 14.17 -8.58
CA VAL A 128 8.79 14.18 -8.88
C VAL A 128 7.97 14.02 -7.61
N VAL A 129 8.21 12.94 -6.86
CA VAL A 129 7.43 12.62 -5.65
C VAL A 129 7.68 13.66 -4.56
N LYS A 130 8.94 14.05 -4.34
CA LYS A 130 9.31 15.13 -3.43
C LYS A 130 8.55 16.43 -3.72
N LYS A 131 8.61 16.91 -4.98
CA LYS A 131 7.91 18.15 -5.38
C LYS A 131 6.39 18.03 -5.20
N TYR A 132 5.82 16.86 -5.47
CA TYR A 132 4.41 16.56 -5.25
C TYR A 132 4.01 16.65 -3.77
N LYS A 133 4.85 16.14 -2.87
CA LYS A 133 4.55 16.09 -1.43
C LYS A 133 4.83 17.43 -0.71
N GLU A 134 5.86 18.16 -1.12
CA GLU A 134 6.27 19.41 -0.49
C GLU A 134 5.36 20.60 -0.86
N ASN A 135 4.70 20.56 -2.02
CA ASN A 135 3.79 21.63 -2.45
C ASN A 135 2.39 21.48 -1.85
N LYS A 136 2.19 21.98 -0.62
CA LYS A 136 0.86 22.05 0.02
C LYS A 136 -0.11 22.99 -0.72
N GLU A 137 0.37 24.12 -1.23
CA GLU A 137 -0.47 25.12 -1.93
C GLU A 137 -1.06 24.61 -3.27
N TYR A 138 -0.42 23.62 -3.91
CA TYR A 138 -0.90 23.03 -5.17
C TYR A 138 -1.98 21.95 -4.97
N LYS A 139 -2.16 21.42 -3.75
CA LYS A 139 -3.28 20.50 -3.47
C LYS A 139 -4.63 21.21 -3.42
N GLU A 140 -4.64 22.52 -3.13
CA GLU A 140 -5.86 23.28 -2.87
C GLU A 140 -6.29 24.19 -4.03
N HIS A 141 -5.38 24.56 -4.95
CA HIS A 141 -5.66 25.67 -5.86
C HIS A 141 -5.55 25.47 -7.37
N ASN A 142 -5.09 24.35 -7.92
CA ASN A 142 -5.30 24.06 -9.35
C ASN A 142 -5.08 22.56 -9.65
N GLY A 143 -6.09 21.91 -10.22
CA GLY A 143 -6.16 20.46 -10.48
C GLY A 143 -5.19 19.90 -11.51
N LEU A 144 -3.88 20.03 -11.31
CA LEU A 144 -2.87 19.61 -12.28
C LEU A 144 -2.07 18.40 -11.81
N ILE A 145 -2.72 17.23 -11.89
CA ILE A 145 -2.17 15.88 -11.66
C ILE A 145 -2.20 15.44 -10.21
N ASN A 146 -3.22 14.63 -9.91
CA ASN A 146 -3.11 13.64 -8.85
C ASN A 146 -2.17 12.55 -9.36
N LEU A 147 -0.87 12.63 -8.98
CA LEU A 147 0.18 11.72 -9.46
C LEU A 147 -0.20 10.25 -9.24
N TYR A 148 -0.93 9.97 -8.15
CA TYR A 148 -1.48 8.66 -7.87
C TYR A 148 -2.50 8.21 -8.92
N GLU A 149 -3.48 9.06 -9.29
CA GLU A 149 -4.48 8.73 -10.32
C GLU A 149 -3.88 8.62 -11.72
N GLU A 150 -2.81 9.37 -12.01
CA GLU A 150 -2.06 9.22 -13.26
C GLU A 150 -1.38 7.86 -13.34
N ILE A 151 -0.63 7.44 -12.32
CA ILE A 151 0.01 6.12 -12.30
C ILE A 151 -1.06 5.01 -12.40
N LYS A 152 -2.17 5.16 -11.65
CA LYS A 152 -3.32 4.25 -11.64
C LYS A 152 -3.92 4.07 -13.04
N THR A 153 -4.23 5.19 -13.70
CA THR A 153 -4.87 5.20 -15.01
C THR A 153 -3.96 4.59 -16.07
N ASN A 154 -2.67 4.93 -16.05
CA ASN A 154 -1.70 4.38 -16.99
C ASN A 154 -1.46 2.88 -16.75
N LEU A 155 -1.45 2.42 -15.50
CA LEU A 155 -1.35 0.99 -15.20
C LEU A 155 -2.61 0.22 -15.65
N TYR A 156 -3.81 0.75 -15.44
CA TYR A 156 -5.04 0.12 -15.97
C TYR A 156 -5.04 0.07 -17.50
N ASN A 157 -4.65 1.15 -18.17
CA ASN A 157 -4.52 1.16 -19.62
C ASN A 157 -3.46 0.15 -20.10
N ALA A 158 -2.34 0.02 -19.38
CA ALA A 158 -1.30 -0.95 -19.71
C ALA A 158 -1.79 -2.41 -19.53
N ILE A 159 -2.56 -2.68 -18.47
CA ILE A 159 -3.21 -3.99 -18.25
C ILE A 159 -4.21 -4.29 -19.37
N PHE A 160 -5.09 -3.34 -19.69
CA PHE A 160 -6.10 -3.51 -20.74
C PHE A 160 -5.46 -3.74 -22.12
N ASN A 161 -4.40 -3.00 -22.44
CA ASN A 161 -3.66 -3.13 -23.68
C ASN A 161 -2.62 -4.26 -23.67
N LYS A 162 -2.50 -5.02 -22.57
CA LYS A 162 -1.53 -6.10 -22.37
C LYS A 162 -0.07 -5.68 -22.60
N ASN A 163 0.28 -4.44 -22.26
CA ASN A 163 1.63 -3.92 -22.42
C ASN A 163 2.46 -4.14 -21.15
N ILE A 164 3.16 -5.28 -21.11
CA ILE A 164 3.98 -5.71 -19.96
C ILE A 164 5.06 -4.69 -19.60
N LEU A 165 5.70 -4.06 -20.58
CA LEU A 165 6.77 -3.08 -20.33
C LEU A 165 6.23 -1.88 -19.55
N ASN A 166 5.07 -1.37 -19.98
CA ASN A 166 4.42 -0.25 -19.31
C ASN A 166 3.87 -0.66 -17.93
N ILE A 167 3.40 -1.90 -17.76
CA ILE A 167 2.99 -2.42 -16.45
C ILE A 167 4.18 -2.38 -15.48
N ARG A 168 5.33 -2.92 -15.87
CA ARG A 168 6.56 -2.90 -15.06
C ARG A 168 7.00 -1.49 -14.71
N GLU A 169 6.96 -0.59 -15.70
CA GLU A 169 7.35 0.80 -15.50
C GLU A 169 6.40 1.52 -14.53
N MET A 170 5.08 1.35 -14.67
CA MET A 170 4.12 1.94 -13.75
C MET A 170 4.22 1.35 -12.34
N ILE A 171 4.41 0.03 -12.21
CA ILE A 171 4.68 -0.62 -10.91
C ILE A 171 5.91 -0.01 -10.25
N PHE A 172 6.99 0.22 -11.00
CA PHE A 172 8.19 0.85 -10.48
C PHE A 172 7.92 2.26 -9.94
N TYR A 173 7.25 3.13 -10.72
CA TYR A 173 6.93 4.49 -10.27
C TYR A 173 6.03 4.48 -9.05
N LEU A 174 5.09 3.55 -9.01
CA LEU A 174 4.17 3.36 -7.90
C LEU A 174 4.89 2.96 -6.61
N GLN A 175 5.82 2.00 -6.67
CA GLN A 175 6.65 1.61 -5.53
C GLN A 175 7.46 2.79 -5.00
N ASN A 176 8.08 3.58 -5.88
CA ASN A 176 8.87 4.75 -5.48
C ASN A 176 8.01 5.88 -4.89
N PHE A 177 6.78 6.04 -5.36
CA PHE A 177 5.82 6.99 -4.78
C PHE A 177 5.43 6.58 -3.35
N LEU A 178 5.24 5.29 -3.10
CA LEU A 178 4.81 4.75 -1.81
C LEU A 178 5.94 4.67 -0.78
N ALA A 179 7.16 4.37 -1.21
CA ALA A 179 8.35 4.35 -0.37
C ALA A 179 8.83 5.76 0.03
N TYR A 180 8.11 6.82 -0.36
CA TYR A 180 8.47 8.18 0.03
C TYR A 180 8.11 8.43 1.51
N PRO A 181 9.04 8.96 2.33
CA PRO A 181 8.80 9.19 3.75
C PRO A 181 7.57 10.07 4.01
N ASN A 182 6.87 9.82 5.12
CA ASN A 182 5.70 10.58 5.57
C ASN A 182 4.49 10.56 4.61
N ASN A 183 4.28 9.45 3.91
CA ASN A 183 3.03 9.23 3.20
C ASN A 183 1.82 9.24 4.16
N ASP A 184 0.72 9.86 3.72
CA ASP A 184 -0.54 9.85 4.45
C ASP A 184 -1.11 8.42 4.40
N LEU A 185 -1.44 7.86 5.56
CA LEU A 185 -2.06 6.54 5.71
C LEU A 185 -3.24 6.36 4.76
N LYS A 186 -4.03 7.42 4.50
CA LYS A 186 -5.16 7.36 3.56
C LYS A 186 -4.74 7.13 2.11
N GLU A 187 -3.59 7.66 1.69
CA GLU A 187 -3.07 7.44 0.33
C GLU A 187 -2.51 6.00 0.21
N GLU A 188 -1.89 5.48 1.27
CA GLU A 188 -1.37 4.10 1.33
C GLU A 188 -2.50 3.06 1.31
N GLU A 189 -3.60 3.30 2.03
CA GLU A 189 -4.78 2.41 2.02
C GLU A 189 -5.53 2.44 0.68
N LYS A 190 -5.70 3.62 0.08
CA LYS A 190 -6.28 3.77 -1.27
C LYS A 190 -5.51 2.93 -2.28
N PHE A 191 -4.19 2.96 -2.16
CA PHE A 191 -3.31 2.20 -3.02
C PHE A 191 -3.50 0.68 -2.89
N ILE A 192 -3.55 0.17 -1.66
CA ILE A 192 -3.80 -1.26 -1.45
C ILE A 192 -5.16 -1.66 -2.03
N GLY A 193 -6.18 -0.81 -1.84
CA GLY A 193 -7.49 -0.97 -2.47
C GLY A 193 -7.39 -1.09 -3.99
N TYR A 194 -6.58 -0.25 -4.63
CA TYR A 194 -6.36 -0.31 -6.06
C TYR A 194 -5.68 -1.61 -6.53
N VAL A 195 -4.60 -2.06 -5.88
CA VAL A 195 -4.00 -3.36 -6.24
C VAL A 195 -5.01 -4.49 -6.06
N ALA A 196 -5.85 -4.40 -5.02
CA ALA A 196 -6.94 -5.34 -4.79
C ALA A 196 -7.99 -5.32 -5.92
N GLU A 197 -8.27 -4.17 -6.55
CA GLU A 197 -9.22 -4.04 -7.67
C GLU A 197 -8.74 -4.74 -8.96
N ILE A 198 -7.43 -4.86 -9.17
CA ILE A 198 -6.86 -5.53 -10.35
C ILE A 198 -7.14 -7.05 -10.33
N TYR A 199 -7.08 -7.65 -9.14
CA TYR A 199 -7.19 -9.11 -9.00
C TYR A 199 -8.52 -9.70 -9.48
N PRO A 200 -9.71 -9.17 -9.11
CA PRO A 200 -10.98 -9.65 -9.65
C PRO A 200 -10.99 -9.70 -11.17
N TYR A 201 -10.46 -8.66 -11.84
CA TYR A 201 -10.38 -8.64 -13.30
C TYR A 201 -9.50 -9.78 -13.84
N LEU A 202 -8.31 -9.98 -13.27
CA LEU A 202 -7.39 -11.04 -13.72
C LEU A 202 -7.92 -12.45 -13.41
N ILE A 203 -8.59 -12.63 -12.27
CA ILE A 203 -9.26 -13.88 -11.89
C ILE A 203 -10.38 -14.19 -12.89
N GLU A 204 -11.11 -13.19 -13.38
CA GLU A 204 -12.11 -13.38 -14.46
C GLU A 204 -11.48 -13.56 -15.84
N ASN A 205 -10.39 -12.86 -16.13
CA ASN A 205 -9.76 -12.80 -17.44
C ASN A 205 -8.31 -13.28 -17.35
N ARG A 206 -8.10 -14.59 -17.56
CA ARG A 206 -6.78 -15.21 -17.46
C ARG A 206 -5.76 -14.54 -18.38
N ASP A 207 -4.75 -13.94 -17.77
CA ASP A 207 -3.52 -13.51 -18.44
C ASP A 207 -2.31 -13.77 -17.55
N ASP A 208 -1.63 -14.90 -17.77
CA ASP A 208 -0.53 -15.37 -16.90
C ASP A 208 0.63 -14.36 -16.87
N ASN A 209 0.89 -13.67 -17.99
CA ASN A 209 1.98 -12.71 -18.09
C ASN A 209 1.72 -11.47 -17.24
N ILE A 210 0.51 -10.90 -17.34
CA ILE A 210 0.11 -9.76 -16.52
C ILE A 210 0.02 -10.16 -15.05
N PHE A 211 -0.53 -11.33 -14.79
CA PHE A 211 -0.63 -11.87 -13.44
C PHE A 211 0.73 -12.00 -12.77
N LEU A 212 1.76 -12.53 -13.47
CA LEU A 212 3.11 -12.62 -12.94
C LEU A 212 3.66 -11.26 -12.48
N GLU A 213 3.47 -10.19 -13.26
CA GLU A 213 3.92 -8.84 -12.88
C GLU A 213 3.19 -8.30 -11.65
N ILE A 214 1.88 -8.54 -11.54
CA ILE A 214 1.05 -8.02 -10.45
C ILE A 214 1.19 -8.85 -9.18
N SER A 215 1.36 -10.17 -9.30
CA SER A 215 1.38 -11.13 -8.20
C SER A 215 2.52 -10.89 -7.20
N TYR A 216 3.62 -10.28 -7.65
CA TYR A 216 4.78 -9.97 -6.82
C TYR A 216 4.69 -8.60 -6.11
N LEU A 217 3.80 -7.73 -6.56
CA LEU A 217 3.64 -6.37 -6.03
C LEU A 217 3.27 -6.34 -4.53
N PRO A 218 2.33 -7.17 -4.03
CA PRO A 218 2.03 -7.26 -2.59
C PRO A 218 3.26 -7.52 -1.72
N ILE A 219 4.22 -8.30 -2.21
CA ILE A 219 5.41 -8.70 -1.46
C ILE A 219 6.38 -7.54 -1.34
N CYS A 220 6.73 -6.93 -2.48
CA CYS A 220 7.63 -5.77 -2.54
C CYS A 220 7.18 -4.67 -1.58
N LEU A 221 5.87 -4.38 -1.60
CA LEU A 221 5.29 -3.32 -0.79
C LEU A 221 5.17 -3.71 0.67
N GLY A 222 4.76 -4.94 0.95
CA GLY A 222 4.76 -5.47 2.30
C GLY A 222 6.13 -5.32 2.95
N ASP A 223 7.20 -5.69 2.24
CA ASP A 223 8.58 -5.56 2.73
C ASP A 223 9.02 -4.12 2.95
N ALA A 224 8.70 -3.21 2.02
CA ALA A 224 8.98 -1.79 2.19
C ALA A 224 8.30 -1.23 3.47
N TYR A 225 7.04 -1.60 3.71
CA TYR A 225 6.32 -1.16 4.91
C TYR A 225 6.78 -1.83 6.20
N ILE A 226 7.30 -3.06 6.14
CA ILE A 226 7.96 -3.70 7.29
C ILE A 226 9.21 -2.88 7.70
N ILE A 227 10.05 -2.49 6.73
CA ILE A 227 11.25 -1.68 7.00
C ILE A 227 10.88 -0.34 7.65
N GLU A 228 9.77 0.26 7.23
CA GLU A 228 9.23 1.50 7.82
C GLU A 228 8.44 1.29 9.12
N LYS A 229 8.33 0.04 9.62
CA LYS A 229 7.54 -0.33 10.82
C LYS A 229 6.05 -0.02 10.72
N LYS A 230 5.51 0.04 9.50
CA LYS A 230 4.08 0.23 9.20
C LYS A 230 3.36 -1.12 9.09
N TYR A 231 3.36 -1.88 10.19
CA TYR A 231 2.90 -3.29 10.21
C TYR A 231 1.46 -3.50 9.75
N ASN A 232 0.53 -2.59 10.11
CA ASN A 232 -0.87 -2.72 9.70
C ASN A 232 -1.05 -2.64 8.17
N ILE A 233 -0.23 -1.84 7.50
CA ILE A 233 -0.28 -1.63 6.05
C ILE A 233 0.43 -2.79 5.37
N ALA A 234 1.58 -3.21 5.90
CA ALA A 234 2.28 -4.41 5.44
C ALA A 234 1.37 -5.64 5.46
N LEU A 235 0.60 -5.85 6.53
CA LEU A 235 -0.39 -6.93 6.63
C LEU A 235 -1.48 -6.81 5.56
N GLN A 236 -1.94 -5.60 5.26
CA GLN A 236 -2.92 -5.40 4.18
C GLN A 236 -2.33 -5.70 2.80
N CYS A 237 -1.07 -5.36 2.55
CA CYS A 237 -0.36 -5.74 1.33
C CYS A 237 -0.26 -7.27 1.22
N PHE A 238 0.37 -7.93 2.20
CA PHE A 238 0.54 -9.39 2.15
C PHE A 238 -0.80 -10.14 2.12
N ALA A 239 -1.86 -9.59 2.72
CA ALA A 239 -3.20 -10.17 2.63
C ALA A 239 -3.73 -10.30 1.19
N LEU A 240 -3.23 -9.51 0.24
CA LEU A 240 -3.60 -9.62 -1.18
C LEU A 240 -3.07 -10.92 -1.82
N LEU A 241 -2.09 -11.60 -1.22
CA LEU A 241 -1.57 -12.88 -1.72
C LEU A 241 -2.64 -13.97 -1.78
N LYS A 242 -3.73 -13.84 -1.00
CA LYS A 242 -4.90 -14.73 -1.15
C LYS A 242 -5.49 -14.68 -2.56
N ASN A 243 -5.37 -13.54 -3.25
CA ASN A 243 -5.88 -13.39 -4.61
C ASN A 243 -5.00 -14.12 -5.63
N ASN A 244 -3.71 -14.29 -5.35
CA ASN A 244 -2.86 -15.17 -6.15
C ASN A 244 -3.44 -16.58 -6.11
N TYR A 245 -3.77 -17.07 -4.92
CA TYR A 245 -4.43 -18.37 -4.76
C TYR A 245 -5.76 -18.45 -5.51
N LEU A 246 -6.63 -17.44 -5.39
CA LEU A 246 -7.92 -17.45 -6.08
C LEU A 246 -7.78 -17.50 -7.62
N TYR A 247 -6.77 -16.83 -8.17
CA TYR A 247 -6.44 -16.91 -9.59
C TYR A 247 -6.02 -18.33 -9.99
N TYR A 248 -5.06 -18.89 -9.25
CA TYR A 248 -4.56 -20.24 -9.47
C TYR A 248 -5.66 -21.31 -9.37
N TYR A 249 -6.48 -21.21 -8.33
CA TYR A 249 -7.62 -22.10 -8.08
C TYR A 249 -8.61 -22.05 -9.24
N LYS A 250 -9.03 -20.86 -9.66
CA LYS A 250 -10.06 -20.70 -10.69
C LYS A 250 -9.62 -21.22 -12.05
N HIS A 251 -8.33 -21.15 -12.37
CA HIS A 251 -7.78 -21.61 -13.64
C HIS A 251 -7.18 -23.03 -13.58
N ASN A 252 -7.43 -23.79 -12.50
CA ASN A 252 -6.94 -25.15 -12.30
C ASN A 252 -5.42 -25.26 -12.48
N LEU A 253 -4.68 -24.27 -12.01
CA LEU A 253 -3.23 -24.20 -12.12
C LEU A 253 -2.52 -24.78 -10.88
N GLN A 254 -3.24 -25.57 -10.06
CA GLN A 254 -2.76 -26.07 -8.77
C GLN A 254 -1.55 -26.99 -8.82
N GLU A 255 -1.38 -27.70 -9.94
CA GLU A 255 -0.28 -28.63 -10.14
C GLU A 255 1.01 -27.94 -10.61
N LYS A 256 0.95 -26.68 -11.06
CA LYS A 256 2.13 -25.92 -11.51
C LYS A 256 2.70 -25.08 -10.37
N ASN A 257 3.54 -25.67 -9.53
CA ASN A 257 4.42 -24.96 -8.59
C ASN A 257 3.74 -23.87 -7.72
N ILE A 258 2.46 -24.03 -7.36
CA ILE A 258 1.73 -23.11 -6.47
C ILE A 258 2.52 -22.80 -5.19
N GLU A 259 3.21 -23.82 -4.66
CA GLU A 259 4.03 -23.76 -3.45
C GLU A 259 5.10 -22.66 -3.53
N TRP A 260 5.69 -22.44 -4.71
CA TRP A 260 6.80 -21.50 -4.88
C TRP A 260 6.38 -20.06 -5.08
N GLU A 261 5.24 -19.78 -5.71
CA GLU A 261 4.86 -18.41 -6.06
C GLU A 261 3.95 -17.75 -5.03
N ILE A 262 3.08 -18.51 -4.38
CA ILE A 262 2.15 -17.97 -3.37
C ILE A 262 2.82 -17.88 -1.99
N PHE A 263 3.65 -18.89 -1.66
CA PHE A 263 4.07 -19.12 -0.28
C PHE A 263 5.53 -18.84 0.01
N ARG A 264 6.46 -19.12 -0.91
CA ARG A 264 7.89 -18.77 -0.73
C ARG A 264 8.10 -17.37 -0.13
N PRO A 265 7.36 -16.33 -0.54
CA PRO A 265 7.57 -14.99 -0.02
C PRO A 265 7.19 -14.80 1.45
N LEU A 266 6.38 -15.69 2.04
CA LEU A 266 5.98 -15.64 3.47
C LEU A 266 6.61 -16.78 4.28
N ALA A 267 6.72 -17.98 3.70
CA ALA A 267 7.21 -19.18 4.37
C ALA A 267 8.68 -19.10 4.81
N PHE A 268 9.50 -18.33 4.09
CA PHE A 268 10.92 -18.12 4.43
C PHE A 268 11.17 -16.85 5.24
N LYS A 269 10.13 -16.07 5.57
CA LYS A 269 10.31 -14.85 6.35
C LYS A 269 10.41 -15.21 7.81
N TYR A 270 11.63 -15.08 8.31
CA TYR A 270 11.97 -15.18 9.72
C TYR A 270 12.16 -13.77 10.26
N SER A 271 11.60 -13.50 11.44
CA SER A 271 11.86 -12.26 12.17
C SER A 271 11.95 -12.54 13.66
N ASP A 272 12.91 -11.89 14.32
CA ASP A 272 12.99 -11.81 15.78
C ASP A 272 12.05 -10.72 16.33
N ASN A 273 11.42 -9.94 15.45
CA ASN A 273 10.47 -8.91 15.80
C ASN A 273 9.04 -9.48 15.80
N TYR A 274 8.44 -9.45 16.98
CA TYR A 274 7.11 -9.99 17.24
C TYR A 274 6.01 -9.41 16.35
N ASP A 275 6.02 -8.09 16.09
CA ASP A 275 4.98 -7.45 15.27
C ASP A 275 5.12 -7.78 13.79
N GLU A 276 6.34 -8.03 13.29
CA GLU A 276 6.58 -8.50 11.92
C GLU A 276 6.06 -9.93 11.73
N LEU A 277 6.27 -10.79 12.72
CA LEU A 277 5.81 -12.17 12.66
C LEU A 277 4.29 -12.25 12.63
N ILE A 278 3.61 -11.40 13.40
CA ILE A 278 2.15 -11.23 13.33
C ILE A 278 1.69 -10.83 11.93
N VAL A 279 2.42 -9.97 11.23
CA VAL A 279 2.07 -9.57 9.86
C VAL A 279 2.11 -10.76 8.91
N TYR A 280 3.18 -11.56 8.96
CA TYR A 280 3.32 -12.72 8.08
C TYR A 280 2.27 -13.80 8.39
N GLU A 281 2.07 -14.13 9.66
CA GLU A 281 1.08 -15.11 10.10
C GLU A 281 -0.35 -14.65 9.77
N GLY A 282 -0.65 -13.37 9.98
CA GLY A 282 -1.94 -12.79 9.62
C GLY A 282 -2.23 -12.89 8.12
N ALA A 283 -1.24 -12.71 7.26
CA ALA A 283 -1.39 -12.91 5.83
C ALA A 283 -1.59 -14.39 5.47
N MET A 284 -0.84 -15.30 6.11
CA MET A 284 -0.96 -16.74 5.90
C MET A 284 -2.34 -17.27 6.25
N ILE A 285 -2.87 -16.87 7.41
CA ILE A 285 -4.23 -17.22 7.84
C ILE A 285 -5.28 -16.81 6.80
N LYS A 286 -5.11 -15.65 6.14
CA LYS A 286 -6.05 -15.18 5.10
C LYS A 286 -6.02 -16.04 3.84
N ILE A 287 -4.84 -16.51 3.44
CA ILE A 287 -4.68 -17.44 2.31
C ILE A 287 -5.33 -18.79 2.67
N LEU A 288 -4.99 -19.33 3.83
CA LEU A 288 -5.53 -20.59 4.35
C LEU A 288 -7.06 -20.58 4.46
N TYR A 289 -7.63 -19.49 4.98
CA TYR A 289 -9.07 -19.31 5.06
C TYR A 289 -9.72 -19.37 3.67
N SER A 290 -9.09 -18.76 2.66
CA SER A 290 -9.59 -18.79 1.28
C SER A 290 -9.54 -20.20 0.68
N MET A 291 -8.53 -21.00 1.04
CA MET A 291 -8.45 -22.43 0.67
C MET A 291 -9.57 -23.25 1.30
N LEU A 292 -9.84 -23.03 2.58
CA LEU A 292 -10.95 -23.67 3.29
C LEU A 292 -12.30 -23.31 2.69
N GLU A 293 -12.59 -22.03 2.43
CA GLU A 293 -13.86 -21.61 1.81
C GLU A 293 -14.12 -22.30 0.47
N LYS A 294 -13.04 -22.59 -0.28
CA LYS A 294 -13.10 -23.32 -1.55
C LYS A 294 -13.09 -24.85 -1.40
N LYS A 295 -12.92 -25.37 -0.20
CA LYS A 295 -12.76 -26.82 0.08
C LYS A 295 -11.58 -27.43 -0.66
N ASP A 296 -10.51 -26.66 -0.89
CA ASP A 296 -9.30 -27.12 -1.57
C ASP A 296 -8.36 -27.84 -0.59
N PHE A 297 -8.79 -29.00 -0.09
CA PHE A 297 -8.05 -29.75 0.92
C PHE A 297 -6.72 -30.33 0.39
N ILE A 298 -6.62 -30.58 -0.91
CA ILE A 298 -5.38 -31.09 -1.53
C ILE A 298 -4.29 -30.03 -1.42
N THR A 299 -4.55 -28.81 -1.88
CA THR A 299 -3.58 -27.71 -1.81
C THR A 299 -3.30 -27.34 -0.36
N LEU A 300 -4.33 -27.36 0.49
CA LEU A 300 -4.18 -27.04 1.90
C LEU A 300 -3.30 -28.06 2.62
N LYS A 301 -3.46 -29.36 2.38
CA LYS A 301 -2.59 -30.40 2.97
C LYS A 301 -1.14 -30.24 2.55
N LYS A 302 -0.88 -30.06 1.24
CA LYS A 302 0.47 -29.75 0.72
C LYS A 302 1.07 -28.51 1.37
N PHE A 303 0.24 -27.49 1.56
CA PHE A 303 0.66 -26.25 2.18
C PHE A 303 1.04 -26.46 3.67
N PHE A 304 0.25 -27.24 4.41
CA PHE A 304 0.59 -27.62 5.77
C PHE A 304 1.91 -28.39 5.79
N ASP A 305 2.07 -29.41 4.95
CA ASP A 305 3.32 -30.17 4.89
C ASP A 305 4.53 -29.25 4.62
N TYR A 306 4.45 -28.37 3.61
CA TYR A 306 5.54 -27.45 3.25
C TYR A 306 5.86 -26.40 4.34
N TYR A 307 4.85 -25.78 4.94
CA TYR A 307 5.04 -24.73 5.93
C TYR A 307 5.61 -25.27 7.26
N TYR A 308 5.36 -26.55 7.55
CA TYR A 308 5.77 -27.22 8.78
C TYR A 308 6.97 -28.16 8.62
N GLU A 309 7.33 -28.60 7.41
CA GLU A 309 8.62 -29.28 7.15
C GLU A 309 9.83 -28.35 7.33
N LEU A 310 9.65 -27.02 7.19
CA LEU A 310 10.69 -26.01 7.41
C LEU A 310 11.06 -25.80 8.91
N GLU A 311 10.80 -26.78 9.77
CA GLU A 311 10.99 -26.73 11.23
C GLU A 311 12.44 -26.77 11.72
N ASN A 312 13.24 -25.78 11.31
CA ASN A 312 14.47 -25.38 11.99
C ASN A 312 14.27 -24.02 12.69
N PHE A 313 13.32 -23.94 13.62
CA PHE A 313 13.06 -22.71 14.39
C PHE A 313 13.84 -22.68 15.71
N SER A 314 14.73 -21.69 15.84
CA SER A 314 15.64 -21.48 16.97
C SER A 314 14.98 -20.86 18.21
N TYR A 315 13.83 -20.17 18.10
CA TYR A 315 13.22 -19.40 19.21
C TYR A 315 11.80 -19.89 19.59
N GLU A 316 11.49 -19.87 20.90
CA GLU A 316 10.20 -20.32 21.45
C GLU A 316 9.01 -19.44 21.02
N GLU A 317 9.18 -18.12 20.90
CA GLU A 317 8.07 -17.19 20.63
C GLU A 317 7.49 -17.35 19.22
N ASN A 318 8.35 -17.60 18.23
CA ASN A 318 7.94 -17.87 16.85
C ASN A 318 7.11 -19.15 16.76
N LYS A 319 7.39 -20.13 17.62
CA LYS A 319 6.59 -21.35 17.74
C LYS A 319 5.19 -21.00 18.28
N ILE A 320 5.06 -20.07 19.22
CA ILE A 320 3.76 -19.76 19.83
C ILE A 320 2.79 -19.13 18.83
N ILE A 321 3.22 -18.13 18.03
CA ILE A 321 2.32 -17.52 17.04
C ILE A 321 1.92 -18.54 15.95
N LYS A 322 2.84 -19.40 15.50
CA LYS A 322 2.51 -20.48 14.56
C LYS A 322 1.49 -21.46 15.11
N LEU A 323 1.67 -21.90 16.36
CA LEU A 323 0.69 -22.76 17.05
C LEU A 323 -0.65 -22.05 17.21
N PHE A 324 -0.65 -20.73 17.39
CA PHE A 324 -1.88 -19.95 17.40
C PHE A 324 -2.57 -19.93 16.04
N SER A 325 -1.82 -19.79 14.93
CA SER A 325 -2.35 -19.90 13.56
C SER A 325 -3.02 -21.24 13.32
N HIS A 326 -2.43 -22.35 13.80
CA HIS A 326 -3.06 -23.67 13.74
C HIS A 326 -4.43 -23.74 14.41
N LEU A 327 -4.52 -23.20 15.62
CA LEU A 327 -5.77 -23.15 16.38
C LEU A 327 -6.84 -22.36 15.62
N ILE A 328 -6.44 -21.29 14.93
CA ILE A 328 -7.34 -20.51 14.07
C ILE A 328 -7.84 -21.33 12.88
N ILE A 329 -7.02 -22.21 12.30
CA ILE A 329 -7.46 -23.11 11.22
C ILE A 329 -8.45 -24.15 11.72
N LEU A 330 -8.21 -24.76 12.88
CA LEU A 330 -9.19 -25.64 13.53
C LEU A 330 -10.51 -24.90 13.79
N PHE A 331 -10.42 -23.65 14.22
CA PHE A 331 -11.57 -22.78 14.37
C PHE A 331 -12.34 -22.59 13.06
N PHE A 332 -11.66 -22.31 11.95
CA PHE A 332 -12.33 -22.17 10.67
C PHE A 332 -12.99 -23.45 10.18
N LEU A 333 -12.37 -24.61 10.37
CA LEU A 333 -12.97 -25.91 10.00
C LEU A 333 -14.31 -26.13 10.72
N LYS A 334 -14.36 -25.84 12.02
CA LYS A 334 -15.58 -25.93 12.83
C LYS A 334 -16.60 -24.87 12.42
N TYR A 335 -16.16 -23.63 12.26
CA TYR A 335 -17.02 -22.50 11.86
C TYR A 335 -17.71 -22.75 10.51
N LEU A 336 -16.96 -23.26 9.53
CA LEU A 336 -17.47 -23.60 8.20
C LEU A 336 -18.26 -24.93 8.17
N LYS A 337 -18.48 -25.56 9.35
CA LYS A 337 -19.24 -26.81 9.53
C LYS A 337 -18.76 -27.94 8.62
N MET A 338 -17.44 -28.15 8.58
CA MET A 338 -16.80 -29.13 7.70
C MET A 338 -16.71 -30.55 8.30
N ASP A 339 -17.36 -30.80 9.44
CA ASP A 339 -17.23 -32.04 10.23
C ASP A 339 -17.58 -33.34 9.47
N ASN A 340 -18.36 -33.24 8.38
CA ASN A 340 -18.79 -34.38 7.57
C ASN A 340 -17.89 -34.65 6.35
N ILE A 341 -16.88 -33.82 6.10
CA ILE A 341 -15.96 -33.98 4.95
C ILE A 341 -14.76 -34.80 5.42
N GLU A 342 -14.45 -35.90 4.74
CA GLU A 342 -13.39 -36.83 5.18
C GLU A 342 -12.01 -36.16 5.13
N GLU A 343 -11.72 -35.42 4.07
CA GLU A 343 -10.48 -34.66 3.91
C GLU A 343 -10.32 -33.58 5.00
N ALA A 344 -11.43 -33.00 5.47
CA ALA A 344 -11.43 -32.04 6.58
C ALA A 344 -11.11 -32.73 7.92
N LYS A 345 -11.57 -33.97 8.11
CA LYS A 345 -11.21 -34.78 9.29
C LYS A 345 -9.74 -35.17 9.25
N GLU A 346 -9.22 -35.62 8.10
CA GLU A 346 -7.79 -35.92 7.95
C GLU A 346 -6.92 -34.70 8.28
N LEU A 347 -7.27 -33.53 7.72
CA LEU A 347 -6.58 -32.29 8.01
C LEU A 347 -6.66 -31.92 9.50
N LYS A 348 -7.86 -32.04 10.09
CA LYS A 348 -8.04 -31.79 11.52
C LYS A 348 -7.13 -32.69 12.34
N THR A 349 -7.07 -33.98 12.04
CA THR A 349 -6.19 -34.95 12.71
C THR A 349 -4.72 -34.57 12.52
N LEU A 350 -4.29 -34.21 11.31
CA LEU A 350 -2.91 -33.76 11.04
C LEU A 350 -2.52 -32.54 11.90
N ILE A 351 -3.41 -31.55 11.98
CA ILE A 351 -3.19 -30.35 12.79
C ILE A 351 -3.17 -30.69 14.28
N GLU A 352 -4.13 -31.49 14.74
CA GLU A 352 -4.23 -31.94 16.13
C GLU A 352 -3.00 -32.77 16.56
N ASP A 353 -2.49 -33.66 15.70
CA ASP A 353 -1.30 -34.45 15.96
C ASP A 353 -0.06 -33.56 16.12
N ASN A 354 0.14 -32.60 15.20
CA ASN A 354 1.23 -31.62 15.27
C ASN A 354 1.19 -30.78 16.56
N LEU A 355 0.00 -30.50 17.07
CA LEU A 355 -0.17 -29.74 18.31
C LEU A 355 -0.10 -30.62 19.57
N CYS A 356 -0.50 -31.88 19.48
CA CYS A 356 -0.46 -32.85 20.58
C CYS A 356 0.96 -33.11 21.09
N TYR A 357 1.98 -33.00 20.24
CA TYR A 357 3.38 -33.07 20.69
C TYR A 357 3.86 -31.79 21.39
N ARG A 358 3.06 -30.71 21.39
CA ARG A 358 3.39 -29.35 21.88
C ARG A 358 2.48 -28.86 23.01
N LYS A 359 1.85 -29.81 23.73
CA LYS A 359 0.90 -29.59 24.84
C LYS A 359 1.35 -28.57 25.90
N MET A 360 2.65 -28.41 26.14
CA MET A 360 3.22 -27.43 27.08
C MET A 360 3.05 -25.95 26.68
N TYR A 361 2.62 -25.66 25.44
CA TYR A 361 2.51 -24.29 24.95
C TYR A 361 1.10 -23.70 25.05
N PHE A 362 0.09 -24.47 25.47
CA PHE A 362 -1.30 -23.96 25.54
C PHE A 362 -1.44 -22.75 26.47
N GLU A 363 -0.94 -22.83 27.71
CA GLU A 363 -1.01 -21.71 28.65
C GLU A 363 -0.28 -20.47 28.12
N LYS A 364 0.87 -20.70 27.47
CA LYS A 364 1.67 -19.64 26.83
C LYS A 364 0.87 -18.97 25.71
N ILE A 365 0.22 -19.74 24.83
CA ILE A 365 -0.65 -19.23 23.76
C ILE A 365 -1.82 -18.42 24.36
N TYR A 366 -2.49 -18.96 25.37
CA TYR A 366 -3.64 -18.30 26.00
C TYR A 366 -3.24 -16.96 26.63
N ASN A 367 -2.19 -16.96 27.46
CA ASN A 367 -1.70 -15.77 28.13
C ASN A 367 -1.20 -14.73 27.11
N GLN A 368 -0.43 -15.15 26.10
CA GLN A 368 0.03 -14.23 25.05
C GLN A 368 -1.12 -13.64 24.25
N ASN A 369 -2.15 -14.42 23.90
CA ASN A 369 -3.34 -13.86 23.25
C ASN A 369 -4.07 -12.86 24.15
N LYS A 370 -4.18 -13.14 25.47
CA LYS A 370 -4.82 -12.24 26.45
C LYS A 370 -4.04 -10.93 26.62
N GLU A 371 -2.71 -11.00 26.68
CA GLU A 371 -1.82 -9.85 26.84
C GLU A 371 -1.69 -9.01 25.57
N LEU A 372 -1.55 -9.65 24.40
CA LEU A 372 -1.17 -9.00 23.15
C LEU A 372 -2.34 -8.79 22.18
N GLY A 373 -3.51 -9.38 22.47
CA GLY A 373 -4.70 -9.26 21.65
C GLY A 373 -4.53 -9.84 20.25
N LEU A 374 -3.91 -11.02 20.13
CA LEU A 374 -3.51 -11.63 18.85
C LEU A 374 -4.68 -11.75 17.85
N ILE A 375 -5.88 -12.12 18.32
CA ILE A 375 -7.10 -12.17 17.48
C ILE A 375 -7.34 -10.84 16.74
N TYR A 376 -7.13 -9.72 17.42
CA TYR A 376 -7.33 -8.39 16.84
C TYR A 376 -6.18 -8.01 15.92
N LYS A 377 -4.94 -8.25 16.34
CA LYS A 377 -3.74 -7.93 15.54
C LYS A 377 -3.72 -8.71 14.22
N LEU A 378 -4.13 -9.97 14.22
CA LEU A 378 -4.23 -10.83 13.03
C LEU A 378 -5.46 -10.53 12.16
N LYS A 379 -6.35 -9.62 12.58
CA LYS A 379 -7.55 -9.20 11.84
C LYS A 379 -8.50 -10.37 11.49
N ILE A 380 -8.60 -11.38 12.35
CA ILE A 380 -9.44 -12.57 12.13
C ILE A 380 -10.92 -12.21 11.90
N LYS A 381 -11.40 -11.17 12.58
CA LYS A 381 -12.77 -10.68 12.41
C LYS A 381 -13.07 -10.23 10.97
N GLU A 382 -12.11 -9.63 10.28
CA GLU A 382 -12.29 -9.15 8.91
C GLU A 382 -12.50 -10.31 7.92
N LEU A 383 -11.96 -11.50 8.22
CA LEU A 383 -12.15 -12.71 7.40
C LEU A 383 -13.58 -13.26 7.50
N LEU A 384 -14.12 -13.29 8.72
CA LEU A 384 -15.44 -13.83 9.00
C LEU A 384 -16.57 -12.88 8.58
N TRP A 385 -16.29 -11.58 8.44
CA TRP A 385 -17.26 -10.54 8.09
C TRP A 385 -16.77 -9.61 6.98
N PRO A 386 -16.83 -10.04 5.70
CA PRO A 386 -16.46 -9.19 4.57
C PRO A 386 -17.48 -8.08 4.24
N LYS A 387 -18.63 -8.01 4.92
CA LYS A 387 -19.65 -6.95 4.74
C LYS A 387 -19.85 -6.15 6.04
N PRO A 388 -19.81 -4.81 6.02
CA PRO A 388 -20.13 -4.00 7.18
C PRO A 388 -21.63 -4.01 7.41
N ASP A 389 -22.11 -4.85 8.34
CA ASP A 389 -23.45 -4.69 8.89
C ASP A 389 -23.42 -3.60 9.96
N LEU A 390 -24.20 -2.53 9.74
CA LEU A 390 -24.16 -1.26 10.46
C LEU A 390 -24.78 -1.29 11.87
N MET A 391 -25.20 -2.45 12.39
CA MET A 391 -25.82 -2.55 13.72
C MET A 391 -25.45 -3.87 14.42
N GLY A 392 -24.53 -3.83 15.40
CA GLY A 392 -24.25 -5.00 16.27
C GLY A 392 -22.80 -5.25 16.69
N ILE A 393 -21.91 -4.25 16.55
CA ILE A 393 -20.46 -4.41 16.72
C ILE A 393 -20.05 -4.88 18.14
N SER A 394 -20.85 -4.62 19.19
CA SER A 394 -20.47 -4.88 20.58
C SER A 394 -20.83 -6.27 21.13
N SER A 395 -21.93 -6.90 20.69
CA SER A 395 -22.41 -8.19 21.24
C SER A 395 -21.78 -9.43 20.60
N MET A 396 -21.13 -9.29 19.44
CA MET A 396 -20.55 -10.43 18.69
C MET A 396 -19.01 -10.50 18.74
N VAL A 397 -18.30 -9.43 19.10
CA VAL A 397 -16.85 -9.49 19.39
C VAL A 397 -16.56 -10.40 20.59
N THR A 398 -17.51 -10.45 21.52
CA THR A 398 -17.59 -11.42 22.61
C THR A 398 -17.70 -12.86 22.09
N ASN A 399 -18.35 -13.13 20.95
CA ASN A 399 -18.49 -14.49 20.41
C ASN A 399 -17.20 -15.05 19.81
N ILE A 400 -16.39 -14.32 19.03
CA ILE A 400 -15.13 -14.89 18.46
C ILE A 400 -14.12 -15.22 19.55
N LYS A 401 -13.97 -14.33 20.54
CA LYS A 401 -13.16 -14.59 21.73
C LYS A 401 -13.68 -15.81 22.48
N GLN A 402 -15.00 -15.89 22.66
CA GLN A 402 -15.65 -17.02 23.30
C GLN A 402 -15.55 -18.30 22.48
N ASP A 403 -15.51 -18.27 21.14
CA ASP A 403 -15.46 -19.43 20.26
C ASP A 403 -14.06 -19.99 20.11
N ILE A 404 -13.05 -19.11 19.99
CA ILE A 404 -11.63 -19.52 20.11
C ILE A 404 -11.41 -20.08 21.52
N LYS A 405 -11.97 -19.45 22.55
CA LYS A 405 -11.99 -19.98 23.92
C LYS A 405 -12.70 -21.33 24.01
N ASN A 406 -13.84 -21.52 23.36
CA ASN A 406 -14.59 -22.79 23.36
C ASN A 406 -13.83 -23.89 22.63
N ILE A 407 -13.11 -23.59 21.55
CA ILE A 407 -12.25 -24.55 20.86
C ILE A 407 -11.04 -24.90 21.69
N LEU A 408 -10.41 -23.89 22.31
CA LEU A 408 -9.33 -24.08 23.26
C LEU A 408 -9.80 -24.96 24.44
N ILE A 409 -11.04 -24.82 24.89
CA ILE A 409 -11.61 -25.63 25.98
C ILE A 409 -12.03 -27.03 25.51
N GLU A 410 -12.69 -27.19 24.35
CA GLU A 410 -12.99 -28.52 23.77
C GLU A 410 -11.74 -29.36 23.57
N TRP A 411 -10.62 -28.72 23.26
CA TRP A 411 -9.32 -29.35 23.20
C TRP A 411 -8.80 -29.81 24.56
N VAL A 412 -8.93 -28.97 25.58
CA VAL A 412 -8.62 -29.32 26.97
C VAL A 412 -9.53 -30.47 27.46
N GLU A 413 -10.81 -30.48 27.04
CA GLU A 413 -11.81 -31.51 27.36
C GLU A 413 -11.51 -32.87 26.70
N ARG A 414 -11.06 -32.86 25.45
CA ARG A 414 -10.83 -34.09 24.65
C ARG A 414 -9.63 -34.89 25.16
N ASP A 415 -8.54 -34.22 25.54
CA ASP A 415 -7.25 -34.89 25.76
C ASP A 415 -6.72 -34.84 27.21
N ARG A 416 -7.47 -34.28 28.17
CA ARG A 416 -7.17 -34.28 29.63
C ARG A 416 -5.68 -34.01 30.00
N ILE A 417 -4.97 -33.05 29.37
CA ILE A 417 -3.53 -32.85 29.64
C ILE A 417 -3.11 -31.36 29.66
N GLY A 418 -2.25 -31.00 30.64
CA GLY A 418 -1.16 -30.02 30.48
C GLY A 418 -1.27 -28.68 31.19
N LEU A 419 -2.43 -28.35 31.76
CA LEU A 419 -2.63 -27.09 32.48
C LEU A 419 -2.13 -27.20 33.92
N THR A 420 -1.35 -26.22 34.36
CA THR A 420 -0.95 -26.02 35.74
C THR A 420 -2.17 -25.66 36.59
N GLU A 421 -2.23 -26.19 37.81
CA GLU A 421 -3.29 -25.85 38.78
C GLU A 421 -3.35 -24.33 39.03
N LYS A 422 -2.20 -23.66 39.00
CA LYS A 422 -2.10 -22.20 39.13
C LYS A 422 -2.88 -21.49 38.02
N PHE A 423 -2.69 -21.90 36.77
CA PHE A 423 -3.40 -21.31 35.63
C PHE A 423 -4.91 -21.56 35.68
N ILE A 424 -5.32 -22.77 36.06
CA ILE A 424 -6.73 -23.13 36.26
C ILE A 424 -7.36 -22.26 37.34
N ASN A 425 -6.69 -22.10 38.48
CA ASN A 425 -7.18 -21.31 39.60
C ASN A 425 -7.24 -19.81 39.29
N GLN A 426 -6.28 -19.28 38.53
CA GLN A 426 -6.25 -17.86 38.14
C GLN A 426 -7.34 -17.49 37.13
N ASN A 427 -7.82 -18.45 36.34
CA ASN A 427 -8.86 -18.24 35.34
C ASN A 427 -10.14 -19.03 35.68
N LYS A 428 -10.32 -19.35 36.97
CA LYS A 428 -11.37 -20.26 37.45
C LYS A 428 -12.78 -19.81 37.08
N GLU A 429 -13.10 -18.53 37.26
CA GLU A 429 -14.40 -17.96 36.86
C GLU A 429 -14.62 -18.05 35.34
N GLU A 430 -13.56 -17.89 34.55
CA GLU A 430 -13.62 -17.99 33.09
C GLU A 430 -13.81 -19.44 32.62
N PHE A 431 -13.31 -20.43 33.37
CA PHE A 431 -13.46 -21.86 33.10
C PHE A 431 -14.72 -22.48 33.73
N GLU A 432 -15.19 -22.02 34.90
CA GLU A 432 -16.34 -22.58 35.63
C GLU A 432 -17.64 -22.54 34.80
N PHE A 433 -17.86 -21.50 33.99
CA PHE A 433 -19.01 -21.44 33.07
C PHE A 433 -18.99 -22.60 32.06
N VAL A 434 -17.83 -22.90 31.48
CA VAL A 434 -17.67 -23.94 30.46
C VAL A 434 -17.60 -25.33 31.09
N TYR A 435 -16.96 -25.46 32.25
CA TYR A 435 -16.93 -26.70 33.02
C TYR A 435 -18.32 -27.11 33.53
N SER A 436 -19.22 -26.15 33.78
CA SER A 436 -20.61 -26.43 34.17
C SER A 436 -21.46 -26.95 33.00
N GLU A 437 -21.24 -26.45 31.77
CA GLU A 437 -21.81 -27.00 30.54
C GLU A 437 -21.26 -28.40 30.23
N PHE A 438 -19.95 -28.60 30.45
CA PHE A 438 -19.28 -29.90 30.33
C PHE A 438 -19.89 -30.95 31.26
N ILE A 439 -20.05 -30.65 32.55
CA ILE A 439 -20.69 -31.56 33.51
C ILE A 439 -22.12 -31.87 33.08
N LYS A 440 -22.89 -30.88 32.61
CA LYS A 440 -24.25 -31.10 32.10
C LYS A 440 -24.30 -31.99 30.85
N ASN A 441 -23.36 -31.83 29.91
CA ASN A 441 -23.31 -32.63 28.69
C ASN A 441 -22.80 -34.06 28.94
N GLN A 442 -21.88 -34.24 29.90
CA GLN A 442 -21.46 -35.57 30.36
C GLN A 442 -22.60 -36.29 31.09
N ILE A 443 -23.33 -35.60 31.97
CA ILE A 443 -24.52 -36.16 32.63
C ILE A 443 -25.58 -36.58 31.59
N LYS A 444 -25.87 -35.74 30.60
CA LYS A 444 -26.78 -36.11 29.48
C LYS A 444 -26.31 -37.32 28.66
N ARG A 445 -25.02 -37.46 28.42
CA ARG A 445 -24.47 -38.64 27.71
C ARG A 445 -24.56 -39.90 28.56
N PHE A 446 -24.35 -39.80 29.87
CA PHE A 446 -24.53 -40.90 30.81
C PHE A 446 -26.00 -41.30 30.97
N ASP A 447 -26.92 -40.35 30.93
CA ASP A 447 -28.36 -40.61 30.99
C ASP A 447 -28.92 -41.20 29.70
N ASN A 448 -28.30 -40.93 28.54
CA ASN A 448 -28.66 -41.54 27.25
C ASN A 448 -28.02 -42.93 27.01
N LEU A 449 -27.11 -43.36 27.90
CA LEU A 449 -26.46 -44.68 27.88
C LEU A 449 -27.05 -45.65 28.91
N LYS A 450 -28.08 -45.20 29.66
CA LYS A 450 -29.01 -46.05 30.43
C LYS A 450 -30.29 -46.22 29.64
#